data_AF-E6Q3W1-F1
#
_entry.id   AF-E6Q3W1-F1
#
_cell.length_a   1.000
_cell.length_b   1.000
_cell.length_c   1.000
_cell.angle_alpha   90.00
_cell.angle_beta   90.00
_cell.angle_gamma   90.00
#
_symmetry.space_group_name_H-M   'P 1'
#
loop_
_entity.id
_entity.type
_entity.pdbx_description
1 polymer ?
#
loop_
_entity_poly.entity_id
_entity_poly.type
_entity_poly.pdbx_seq_one_letter_code
_entity_poly.pdbx_strand_id
1 'polypeptide(L)'
;MIEATDEAFQWMLGGCELQNGLNLPEGGVDDPVVLGIVRKITAQLHAAGCRGSWMIVVDGEVVGLCSYRRPVSEGDELLHKYIVNM
;
A
#
# COMPACT_ATOMS: atom_id res chain seq x y z
N MET A 1 -0.86 9.07 7.22
CA MET A 1 -0.87 8.16 6.05
C MET A 1 0.12 8.67 5.03
N ILE A 2 0.81 7.76 4.35
CA ILE A 2 1.84 8.07 3.34
C ILE A 2 1.40 7.41 2.02
N GLU A 3 1.56 8.07 0.88
CA GLU A 3 1.24 7.47 -0.42
C GLU A 3 2.10 6.22 -0.68
N ALA A 4 1.47 5.12 -1.10
CA ALA A 4 2.16 3.89 -1.42
C ALA A 4 2.64 3.92 -2.87
N THR A 5 3.94 4.17 -3.05
CA THR A 5 4.62 4.09 -4.35
C THR A 5 4.97 2.64 -4.68
N ASP A 6 5.37 2.38 -5.94
CA ASP A 6 5.87 1.06 -6.33
C ASP A 6 7.07 0.62 -5.47
N GLU A 7 7.94 1.56 -5.10
CA GLU A 7 9.08 1.33 -4.20
C GLU A 7 8.62 0.87 -2.81
N ALA A 8 7.56 1.47 -2.26
CA ALA A 8 6.98 1.03 -1.00
C ALA A 8 6.46 -0.42 -1.11
N PHE A 9 5.81 -0.80 -2.22
CA PHE A 9 5.41 -2.19 -2.45
C PHE A 9 6.58 -3.14 -2.62
N GLN A 10 7.67 -2.72 -3.28
CA GLN A 10 8.88 -3.53 -3.39
C GLN A 10 9.50 -3.79 -2.02
N TRP A 11 9.60 -2.76 -1.18
CA TRP A 11 10.10 -2.91 0.19
C TRP A 11 9.22 -3.81 1.05
N MET A 12 7.90 -3.59 1.06
CA MET A 12 6.97 -4.43 1.83
C MET A 12 7.01 -5.90 1.38
N LEU A 13 7.37 -6.18 0.12
CA LEU A 13 7.55 -7.54 -0.42
C LEU A 13 8.98 -8.08 -0.23
N GLY A 14 9.85 -7.40 0.51
CA GLY A 14 11.25 -7.80 0.77
C GLY A 14 12.19 -7.64 -0.44
N GLY A 15 11.79 -6.85 -1.44
CA GLY A 15 12.54 -6.64 -2.67
C GLY A 15 13.59 -5.52 -2.61
N CYS A 16 13.48 -4.59 -1.65
CA CYS A 16 14.45 -3.52 -1.44
C CYS A 16 14.34 -2.94 -0.01
N GLU A 17 15.31 -2.10 0.37
CA GLU A 17 15.22 -1.24 1.56
C GLU A 17 14.47 0.05 1.21
N LEU A 18 13.58 0.53 2.09
CA LEU A 18 12.89 1.80 1.89
C LEU A 18 13.67 2.94 2.54
N GLN A 19 13.98 3.98 1.77
CA GLN A 19 14.87 5.07 2.22
C GLN A 19 14.19 6.11 3.13
N ASN A 20 13.02 5.83 3.68
CA ASN A 20 12.22 6.81 4.42
C ASN A 20 12.14 6.56 5.94
N GLY A 21 12.93 5.61 6.46
CA GLY A 21 12.99 5.31 7.90
C GLY A 21 11.72 4.69 8.47
N LEU A 22 10.85 4.13 7.62
CA LEU A 22 9.69 3.35 8.05
C LEU A 22 10.09 1.92 8.41
N ASN A 23 9.37 1.35 9.36
CA ASN A 23 9.52 -0.06 9.76
C ASN A 23 8.28 -0.86 9.35
N LEU A 24 8.50 -2.14 9.07
CA LEU A 24 7.41 -3.13 9.07
C LEU A 24 7.22 -3.65 10.50
N PRO A 25 6.00 -4.05 10.86
CA PRO A 25 5.76 -4.73 12.11
C PRO A 25 6.48 -6.09 12.15
N GLU A 26 6.67 -6.62 13.35
CA GLU A 26 7.28 -7.93 13.55
C GLU A 26 6.48 -9.01 12.80
N GLY A 27 7.16 -9.83 11.99
CA GLY A 27 6.49 -10.80 11.11
C GLY A 27 6.14 -10.26 9.71
N GLY A 28 6.27 -8.94 9.48
CA GLY A 28 6.15 -8.32 8.17
C GLY A 28 4.71 -8.31 7.63
N VAL A 29 4.56 -8.51 6.32
CA VAL A 29 3.25 -8.47 5.65
C VAL A 29 2.50 -9.78 5.81
N ASP A 30 1.20 -9.69 6.11
CA ASP A 30 0.33 -10.83 6.39
C ASP A 30 0.15 -11.78 5.18
N ASP A 31 -0.12 -11.23 3.98
CA ASP A 31 -0.19 -12.01 2.73
C ASP A 31 0.51 -11.29 1.55
N PRO A 32 1.72 -11.74 1.14
CA PRO A 32 2.45 -11.18 0.00
C PRO A 32 1.73 -11.29 -1.34
N VAL A 33 0.88 -12.31 -1.54
CA VAL A 33 0.10 -12.49 -2.77
C VAL A 33 -0.96 -11.42 -2.89
N VAL A 34 -1.67 -11.16 -1.79
CA VAL A 34 -2.65 -10.07 -1.71
C VAL A 34 -1.96 -8.74 -1.94
N LEU A 35 -0.80 -8.51 -1.32
CA LEU A 35 -0.04 -7.28 -1.52
C LEU A 35 0.40 -7.10 -3.00
N GLY A 36 0.77 -8.19 -3.67
CA GLY A 36 1.06 -8.20 -5.11
C GLY A 36 -0.16 -7.84 -5.97
N ILE A 37 -1.37 -8.22 -5.57
CA ILE A 37 -2.62 -7.80 -6.24
C ILE A 37 -2.83 -6.30 -6.05
N VAL A 38 -2.66 -5.79 -4.83
CA VAL A 38 -2.84 -4.35 -4.55
C VAL A 38 -1.80 -3.50 -5.29
N ARG A 39 -0.56 -3.97 -5.39
CA ARG A 39 0.49 -3.33 -6.21
C ARG A 39 0.04 -3.18 -7.66
N LYS A 40 -0.52 -4.23 -8.27
CA LYS A 40 -1.04 -4.19 -9.65
C LYS A 40 -2.19 -3.20 -9.81
N ILE A 41 -3.14 -3.19 -8.87
CA ILE A 41 -4.27 -2.24 -8.89
C ILE A 41 -3.73 -0.81 -8.77
N THR A 42 -2.81 -0.56 -7.84
CA THR A 42 -2.19 0.75 -7.65
C THR A 42 -1.50 1.25 -8.91
N ALA A 43 -0.74 0.38 -9.60
CA ALA A 43 -0.10 0.72 -10.86
C ALA A 43 -1.11 1.11 -11.95
N GLN A 44 -2.25 0.42 -12.03
CA GLN A 44 -3.34 0.77 -12.97
C GLN A 44 -3.96 2.13 -12.63
N LEU A 45 -4.14 2.44 -11.35
CA LEU A 45 -4.66 3.73 -10.89
C LEU A 45 -3.70 4.87 -11.21
N HIS A 46 -2.41 4.66 -10.95
CA HIS A 46 -1.37 5.63 -11.27
C HIS A 46 -1.29 5.88 -12.78
N ALA A 47 -1.41 4.84 -13.61
CA ALA A 47 -1.46 4.97 -15.06
C ALA A 47 -2.69 5.76 -15.55
N ALA A 48 -3.78 5.76 -14.77
CA ALA A 48 -4.99 6.57 -15.02
C ALA A 48 -4.90 8.01 -14.44
N GLY A 49 -3.77 8.39 -13.85
CA GLY A 49 -3.59 9.71 -13.20
C GLY A 49 -4.25 9.82 -11.82
N CYS A 50 -4.72 8.71 -11.25
CA CYS A 50 -5.27 8.66 -9.90
C CYS A 50 -4.20 8.22 -8.90
N ARG A 51 -4.20 8.82 -7.71
CA ARG A 51 -3.52 8.22 -6.55
C ARG A 51 -4.22 6.93 -6.18
N GLY A 52 -3.47 5.85 -6.00
CA GLY A 52 -4.06 4.52 -5.88
C GLY A 52 -4.16 3.97 -4.46
N SER A 53 -3.14 4.22 -3.64
CA SER A 53 -2.97 3.54 -2.36
C SER A 53 -2.17 4.38 -1.34
N TRP A 54 -2.40 4.10 -0.06
CA TRP A 54 -1.70 4.72 1.06
C TRP A 54 -1.34 3.69 2.14
N MET A 55 -0.19 3.89 2.76
CA MET A 55 0.23 3.22 3.98
C MET A 55 -0.30 3.97 5.20
N ILE A 56 -0.80 3.21 6.17
CA ILE A 56 -1.17 3.69 7.50
C ILE A 56 0.05 3.50 8.39
N VAL A 57 0.49 4.58 9.03
CA VAL A 57 1.73 4.62 9.82
C VAL A 57 1.41 5.09 11.23
N VAL A 58 1.91 4.37 12.23
CA VAL A 58 1.84 4.70 13.66
C VAL A 58 3.25 4.61 14.22
N ASP A 59 3.75 5.69 14.83
CA ASP A 59 5.10 5.75 15.43
C ASP A 59 6.26 5.27 14.53
N GLY A 60 6.13 5.49 13.22
CA GLY A 60 7.13 5.10 12.22
C GLY A 60 6.97 3.67 11.69
N GLU A 61 6.00 2.91 12.19
CA GLU A 61 5.68 1.55 11.75
C GLU A 61 4.47 1.54 10.80
N VAL A 62 4.57 0.75 9.72
CA VAL A 62 3.48 0.56 8.75
C VAL A 62 2.51 -0.51 9.25
N VAL A 63 1.40 -0.08 9.84
CA VAL A 63 0.39 -0.97 10.44
C VAL A 63 -0.74 -1.36 9.49
N GLY A 64 -0.77 -0.79 8.28
CA GLY A 64 -1.82 -1.09 7.32
C GLY A 64 -1.66 -0.41 5.97
N LEU A 65 -2.55 -0.77 5.06
CA LEU A 65 -2.65 -0.24 3.72
C LEU A 65 -4.12 0.07 3.41
N CYS A 66 -4.37 1.17 2.72
CA CYS A 66 -5.67 1.44 2.13
C CYS A 66 -5.53 1.76 0.64
N SER A 67 -6.49 1.33 -0.18
CA SER A 67 -6.41 1.45 -1.63
C SER A 67 -7.78 1.64 -2.25
N TYR A 68 -7.83 2.36 -3.37
CA TYR A 68 -9.01 2.34 -4.22
C TYR A 68 -9.04 1.09 -5.08
N ARG A 69 -10.23 0.52 -5.31
CA ARG A 69 -10.35 -0.65 -6.18
C ARG A 69 -10.36 -0.32 -7.68
N ARG A 70 -10.71 0.92 -8.04
CA ARG A 70 -10.84 1.42 -9.41
C ARG A 70 -10.66 2.94 -9.44
N PRO A 71 -10.35 3.56 -10.60
CA PRO A 71 -10.31 5.01 -10.72
C PRO A 71 -11.63 5.58 -10.22
N VAL A 72 -11.54 6.61 -9.39
CA VAL A 72 -12.71 7.19 -8.74
C VAL A 72 -13.36 8.15 -9.74
N SER A 73 -14.56 7.83 -10.23
CA SER A 73 -15.47 8.82 -10.82
C SER A 73 -16.14 9.63 -9.71
N GLU A 74 -16.56 10.87 -9.97
CA GLU A 74 -17.32 11.66 -8.98
C GLU A 74 -18.46 10.82 -8.38
N GLY A 75 -18.42 10.63 -7.05
CA GLY A 75 -19.46 9.93 -6.29
C GLY A 75 -19.17 8.47 -5.89
N ASP A 76 -18.04 7.88 -6.30
CA ASP A 76 -17.67 6.52 -5.88
C ASP A 76 -16.73 6.52 -4.66
N GLU A 77 -17.03 5.74 -3.62
CA GLU A 77 -16.10 5.42 -2.54
C GLU A 77 -15.94 3.91 -2.42
N LEU A 78 -14.82 3.37 -2.88
CA LEU A 78 -14.47 1.96 -2.68
C LEU A 78 -13.05 1.86 -2.14
N LEU A 79 -12.95 1.89 -0.82
CA LEU A 79 -11.71 1.74 -0.06
C LEU A 79 -11.55 0.27 0.38
N HIS A 80 -10.50 -0.41 -0.05
CA HIS A 80 -10.04 -1.63 0.60
C HIS A 80 -9.03 -1.28 1.69
N LYS A 81 -9.17 -1.90 2.87
CA LYS A 81 -8.20 -1.82 3.96
C LYS A 81 -7.54 -3.18 4.13
N TYR A 82 -6.22 -3.17 4.26
CA TYR A 82 -5.39 -4.32 4.58
C TYR A 82 -4.57 -4.01 5.83
N ILE A 83 -4.39 -4.98 6.71
CA ILE A 83 -3.56 -4.85 7.91
C ILE A 83 -2.23 -5.57 7.61
N VAL A 84 -1.13 -4.97 8.03
CA VAL A 84 0.19 -5.60 8.02
C VAL A 84 0.34 -6.27 9.39
N ASN A 85 0.84 -7.51 9.43
CA ASN A 85 0.71 -8.42 10.59
C ASN A 85 1.07 -7.71 11.90
N MET A 86 0.23 -7.80 12.94
CA MET A 86 0.49 -7.25 14.28
C MET A 86 0.79 -8.36 15.28
#